data_AF-A0A962X895-F1
#
_entry.id   AF-A0A962X895-F1
#
_cell.length_a   1.000
_cell.length_b   1.000
_cell.length_c   1.000
_cell.angle_alpha   90.00
_cell.angle_beta   90.00
_cell.angle_gamma   90.00
#
_symmetry.space_group_name_H-M   'P 1'
#
loop_
_entity.id
_entity.type
_entity.pdbx_description
1 polymer ?
#
loop_
_entity_poly.entity_id
_entity_poly.type
_entity_poly.pdbx_seq_one_letter_code
_entity_poly.pdbx_strand_id
1 'polypeptide(L)'
;MNDKTRQTPDLATAIKELRRHLLAKGHRFERGSHYEGQTKALSGIAQTVKLYEGMGYQKFLEIGDPPVYALLARGHREMHIFQPQDPKIREWLEDEKVALNDPPVRAYLLQSAGLSESDLPDAGKRQHFHISEVDDVFILTGGDPD
;
A
#
# COMPACT_ATOMS: atom_id res chain seq x y z
N MET A 1 -2.42 -3.25 35.83
CA MET A 1 -2.61 -3.55 34.39
C MET A 1 -3.56 -2.49 33.85
N ASN A 2 -3.06 -1.51 33.09
CA ASN A 2 -3.92 -0.55 32.40
C ASN A 2 -3.88 -0.88 30.92
N ASP A 3 -5.01 -1.39 30.43
CA ASP A 3 -5.36 -1.49 29.03
C ASP A 3 -5.10 -0.14 28.35
N LYS A 4 -4.03 -0.07 27.56
CA LYS A 4 -3.83 1.01 26.59
C LYS A 4 -4.85 0.77 25.49
N THR A 5 -6.01 1.40 25.63
CA THR A 5 -6.92 1.68 24.53
C THR A 5 -6.09 2.31 23.41
N ARG A 6 -5.72 1.49 22.41
CA ARG A 6 -5.20 1.96 21.13
C ARG A 6 -6.30 2.83 20.56
N GLN A 7 -6.19 4.14 20.75
CA GLN A 7 -6.99 5.11 20.02
C GLN A 7 -6.74 4.80 18.55
N THR A 8 -7.74 4.27 17.86
CA THR A 8 -7.69 4.11 16.42
C THR A 8 -7.47 5.52 15.87
N PRO A 9 -6.31 5.82 15.26
CA PRO A 9 -6.11 7.13 14.67
C PRO A 9 -7.27 7.40 13.70
N ASP A 10 -7.75 8.63 13.69
CA ASP A 10 -8.75 9.07 12.71
C ASP A 10 -8.33 8.60 11.31
N LEU A 11 -9.28 8.14 10.50
CA LEU A 11 -9.01 7.50 9.21
C LEU A 11 -8.09 8.37 8.33
N ALA A 12 -8.33 9.68 8.30
CA ALA A 12 -7.49 10.61 7.54
C ALA A 12 -6.06 10.68 8.08
N THR A 13 -5.89 10.60 9.41
CA THR A 13 -4.58 10.53 10.06
C THR A 13 -3.86 9.23 9.71
N ALA A 14 -4.55 8.10 9.74
CA ALA A 14 -3.97 6.80 9.37
C ALA A 14 -3.52 6.79 7.89
N ILE A 15 -4.34 7.32 6.98
CA ILE A 15 -4.00 7.45 5.55
C ILE A 15 -2.81 8.39 5.36
N LYS A 16 -2.78 9.52 6.09
CA LYS A 16 -1.66 10.47 6.02
C LYS A 16 -0.34 9.84 6.47
N GLU A 17 -0.32 9.16 7.61
CA GLU A 17 0.87 8.48 8.10
C GLU A 17 1.31 7.32 7.20
N LEU A 18 0.35 6.57 6.64
CA LEU A 18 0.63 5.56 5.64
C LEU A 18 1.32 6.16 4.41
N ARG A 19 0.79 7.26 3.85
CA ARG A 19 1.42 7.91 2.70
C ARG A 19 2.78 8.48 3.04
N ARG A 20 2.95 9.04 4.24
CA ARG A 20 4.24 9.50 4.75
C ARG A 20 5.26 8.36 4.83
N HIS A 21 4.84 7.18 5.27
CA HIS A 21 5.68 5.99 5.34
C HIS A 21 6.05 5.45 3.95
N LEU A 22 5.05 5.15 3.12
CA LEU A 22 5.26 4.60 1.77
C LEU A 22 6.12 5.52 0.90
N LEU A 23 5.89 6.83 0.98
CA LEU A 23 6.59 7.81 0.18
C LEU A 23 7.86 8.33 0.86
N ALA A 24 8.33 7.79 1.99
CA ALA A 24 9.57 8.25 2.63
C ALA A 24 10.74 8.38 1.64
N LYS A 25 11.63 9.37 1.86
CA LYS A 25 12.67 9.69 0.87
C LYS A 25 13.61 8.51 0.68
N GLY A 26 13.79 8.13 -0.58
CA GLY A 26 14.62 7.00 -0.97
C GLY A 26 13.86 5.68 -1.17
N HIS A 27 12.57 5.61 -0.83
CA HIS A 27 11.72 4.53 -1.30
C HIS A 27 11.47 4.63 -2.80
N ARG A 28 11.29 3.48 -3.45
CA ARG A 28 10.98 3.37 -4.88
C ARG A 28 9.86 2.38 -5.10
N PHE A 29 9.10 2.62 -6.17
CA PHE A 29 8.03 1.74 -6.64
C PHE A 29 8.41 1.14 -7.98
N GLU A 30 8.32 -0.17 -8.08
CA GLU A 30 8.51 -0.91 -9.31
C GLU A 30 7.24 -1.72 -9.60
N ARG A 31 6.93 -1.93 -10.87
CA ARG A 31 5.84 -2.83 -11.24
C ARG A 31 6.33 -4.25 -11.03
N GLY A 32 5.65 -4.99 -10.17
CA GLY A 32 5.79 -6.43 -10.07
C GLY A 32 5.11 -7.10 -11.27
N SER A 33 5.29 -8.41 -11.39
CA SER A 33 4.51 -9.19 -12.36
C SER A 33 3.03 -9.05 -12.05
N HIS A 34 2.20 -8.81 -13.08
CA HIS A 34 0.76 -9.03 -12.99
C HIS A 34 0.52 -10.47 -12.55
N TYR A 35 -0.27 -10.65 -11.50
CA TYR A 35 -0.57 -11.99 -11.02
C TYR A 35 -1.68 -12.56 -11.91
N GLU A 36 -1.32 -13.16 -13.05
CA GLU A 36 -2.22 -14.00 -13.84
C GLU A 36 -2.42 -15.37 -13.15
N GLY A 37 -2.82 -15.35 -11.89
CA GLY A 37 -3.12 -16.58 -11.14
C GLY A 37 -4.42 -17.19 -11.65
N GLN A 38 -4.41 -18.46 -12.04
CA GLN A 38 -5.59 -19.30 -12.34
C GLN A 38 -6.51 -19.55 -11.12
N THR A 39 -6.46 -18.69 -10.11
CA THR A 39 -7.27 -18.74 -8.91
C THR A 39 -8.51 -17.90 -9.13
N LYS A 40 -9.70 -18.50 -8.96
CA LYS A 40 -11.01 -17.83 -9.00
C LYS A 40 -10.90 -16.39 -8.49
N ALA A 41 -11.34 -15.45 -9.33
CA ALA A 41 -11.20 -14.02 -9.13
C ALA A 41 -11.35 -13.61 -7.65
N LEU A 42 -10.31 -13.03 -7.07
CA LEU A 42 -10.35 -12.49 -5.72
C LEU A 42 -11.16 -11.21 -5.77
N SER A 43 -12.47 -11.30 -5.49
CA SER A 43 -13.37 -10.16 -5.51
C SER A 43 -13.19 -9.31 -4.25
N GLY A 44 -12.17 -8.46 -4.27
CA GLY A 44 -11.95 -7.38 -3.30
C GLY A 44 -11.03 -7.71 -2.12
N ILE A 45 -10.68 -6.66 -1.38
CA ILE A 45 -9.64 -6.69 -0.34
C ILE A 45 -9.85 -7.78 0.70
N ALA A 46 -11.08 -7.95 1.20
CA ALA A 46 -11.36 -8.94 2.25
C ALA A 46 -11.03 -10.37 1.83
N GLN A 47 -11.16 -10.70 0.54
CA GLN A 47 -10.83 -12.03 0.01
C GLN A 47 -9.31 -12.18 -0.15
N THR A 48 -8.65 -11.17 -0.69
CA THR A 48 -7.19 -11.12 -0.81
C THR A 48 -6.52 -11.21 0.55
N VAL A 49 -7.02 -10.49 1.55
CA VAL A 49 -6.57 -10.57 2.95
C VAL A 49 -6.65 -12.00 3.48
N LYS A 50 -7.82 -12.66 3.35
CA LYS A 50 -8.01 -14.05 3.82
C LYS A 50 -7.06 -15.03 3.13
N LEU A 51 -6.80 -14.85 1.84
CA LEU A 51 -5.84 -15.67 1.10
C LEU A 51 -4.44 -15.56 1.73
N TYR A 52 -3.94 -14.34 1.95
CA TYR A 52 -2.60 -14.14 2.52
C TYR A 52 -2.52 -14.53 4.00
N GLU A 53 -3.58 -14.36 4.78
CA GLU A 53 -3.68 -14.91 6.14
C GLU A 53 -3.50 -16.44 6.12
N GLY A 54 -4.14 -17.14 5.17
CA GLY A 54 -3.94 -18.58 4.94
C GLY A 54 -2.51 -18.98 4.55
N MET A 55 -1.73 -18.04 3.99
CA MET A 55 -0.31 -18.21 3.66
C MET A 55 0.64 -17.82 4.82
N GLY A 56 0.09 -17.54 6.00
CA GLY A 56 0.84 -17.22 7.22
C GLY A 56 1.23 -15.75 7.37
N TYR A 57 0.59 -14.85 6.62
CA TYR A 57 0.68 -13.42 6.92
C TYR A 57 -0.22 -13.07 8.10
N GLN A 58 0.22 -12.14 8.94
CA GLN A 58 -0.58 -11.58 10.01
C GLN A 58 -1.17 -10.24 9.55
N LYS A 59 -2.48 -10.05 9.73
CA LYS A 59 -3.13 -8.76 9.52
C LYS A 59 -2.86 -7.81 10.69
N PHE A 60 -2.39 -6.61 10.37
CA PHE A 60 -2.12 -5.55 11.34
C PHE A 60 -3.18 -4.47 11.33
N LEU A 61 -3.69 -4.13 10.15
CA LEU A 61 -4.65 -3.05 9.94
C LEU A 61 -5.59 -3.38 8.78
N GLU A 62 -6.83 -2.94 8.90
CA GLU A 62 -7.83 -2.95 7.84
C GLU A 62 -8.63 -1.65 7.96
N ILE A 63 -8.92 -1.01 6.83
CA ILE A 63 -9.48 0.33 6.74
C ILE A 63 -10.67 0.34 5.78
N GLY A 64 -11.78 0.93 6.22
CA GLY A 64 -13.00 1.12 5.42
C GLY A 64 -14.08 0.07 5.70
N ASP A 65 -15.32 0.39 5.35
CA ASP A 65 -16.46 -0.55 5.34
C ASP A 65 -17.33 -0.27 4.09
N PRO A 66 -17.18 -1.02 2.98
CA PRO A 66 -16.27 -2.17 2.80
C PRO A 66 -14.77 -1.77 2.81
N PRO A 67 -13.84 -2.71 3.08
CA PRO A 67 -12.41 -2.40 3.17
C PRO A 67 -11.84 -1.86 1.86
N VAL A 68 -11.08 -0.76 1.95
CA VAL A 68 -10.36 -0.10 0.84
C VAL A 68 -8.84 -0.17 0.98
N TYR A 69 -8.37 -0.60 2.16
CA TYR A 69 -6.96 -0.85 2.44
C TYR A 69 -6.77 -1.88 3.56
N ALA A 70 -5.73 -2.70 3.48
CA ALA A 70 -5.25 -3.56 4.55
C ALA A 70 -3.71 -3.64 4.56
N LEU A 71 -3.15 -3.79 5.76
CA LEU A 71 -1.73 -4.01 5.99
C LEU A 71 -1.51 -5.37 6.64
N LEU A 72 -0.70 -6.20 5.99
CA LEU A 72 -0.29 -7.52 6.43
C LEU A 72 1.23 -7.59 6.52
N ALA A 73 1.76 -8.47 7.37
CA ALA A 73 3.19 -8.78 7.34
C ALA A 73 3.47 -10.25 7.65
N ARG A 74 4.62 -10.73 7.17
CA ARG A 74 5.16 -12.07 7.46
C ARG A 74 6.68 -11.96 7.66
N GLY A 75 7.15 -12.11 8.89
CA GLY A 75 8.55 -11.85 9.24
C GLY A 75 8.91 -10.38 8.97
N HIS A 76 9.88 -10.14 8.08
CA HIS A 76 10.29 -8.79 7.67
C HIS A 76 9.57 -8.27 6.41
N ARG A 77 8.67 -9.06 5.82
CA ARG A 77 7.96 -8.68 4.59
C ARG A 77 6.68 -7.96 4.92
N GLU A 78 6.58 -6.73 4.46
CA GLU A 78 5.38 -5.90 4.53
C GLU A 78 4.55 -6.03 3.26
N MET A 79 3.23 -6.10 3.41
CA MET A 79 2.29 -6.22 2.31
C MET A 79 1.10 -5.27 2.51
N HIS A 80 0.91 -4.37 1.56
CA HIS A 80 -0.23 -3.46 1.54
C HIS A 80 -1.19 -3.88 0.44
N ILE A 81 -2.43 -4.15 0.79
CA ILE A 81 -3.50 -4.56 -0.11
C ILE A 81 -4.46 -3.39 -0.19
N PHE A 82 -4.75 -2.85 -1.37
CA PHE A 82 -5.54 -1.63 -1.50
C PHE A 82 -6.31 -1.55 -2.81
N GLN A 83 -7.41 -0.80 -2.76
CA GLN A 83 -8.18 -0.42 -3.93
C GLN A 83 -8.15 1.10 -4.06
N PRO A 84 -7.49 1.65 -5.09
CA PRO A 84 -7.43 3.09 -5.31
C PRO A 84 -8.85 3.67 -5.42
N GLN A 85 -9.16 4.62 -4.55
CA GLN A 85 -10.43 5.35 -4.59
C GLN A 85 -10.36 6.56 -5.54
N ASP A 86 -9.15 7.05 -5.80
CA ASP A 86 -8.90 8.12 -6.75
C ASP A 86 -8.74 7.52 -8.16
N PRO A 87 -9.61 7.90 -9.12
CA PRO A 87 -9.58 7.35 -10.47
C PRO A 87 -8.27 7.65 -11.20
N LYS A 88 -7.60 8.76 -10.88
CA LYS A 88 -6.32 9.11 -11.48
C LYS A 88 -5.19 8.21 -10.98
N ILE A 89 -5.22 7.87 -9.69
CA ILE A 89 -4.27 6.91 -9.11
C ILE A 89 -4.50 5.53 -9.73
N ARG A 90 -5.77 5.13 -9.89
CA ARG A 90 -6.12 3.88 -10.58
C ARG A 90 -5.56 3.86 -12.01
N GLU A 91 -5.85 4.88 -12.81
CA GLU A 91 -5.35 5.00 -14.19
C GLU A 91 -3.83 4.89 -14.25
N TRP A 92 -3.11 5.55 -13.34
CA TRP A 92 -1.65 5.46 -13.28
C TRP A 92 -1.13 4.07 -12.92
N LEU A 93 -1.82 3.35 -12.04
CA LEU A 93 -1.44 1.98 -11.68
C LEU A 93 -1.76 0.99 -12.81
N GLU A 94 -2.80 1.24 -13.60
CA GLU A 94 -3.17 0.41 -14.75
C GLU A 94 -2.26 0.69 -15.98
N ASP A 95 -1.86 1.95 -16.22
CA ASP A 95 -1.03 2.30 -17.38
C ASP A 95 0.46 2.03 -17.15
N GLU A 96 0.97 0.94 -17.71
CA GLU A 96 2.38 0.50 -17.66
C GLU A 96 3.40 1.55 -18.11
N LYS A 97 2.99 2.56 -18.89
CA LYS A 97 3.87 3.63 -19.37
C LYS A 97 4.11 4.72 -18.32
N VAL A 98 3.29 4.77 -17.27
CA VAL A 98 3.44 5.76 -16.20
C VAL A 98 4.62 5.38 -15.31
N ALA A 99 5.62 6.25 -15.28
CA ALA A 99 6.73 6.16 -14.35
C ALA A 99 6.27 6.54 -12.93
N LEU A 100 5.99 5.52 -12.11
CA LEU A 100 5.43 5.68 -10.76
C LEU A 100 6.28 6.51 -9.80
N ASN A 101 7.58 6.63 -10.08
CA ASN A 101 8.53 7.41 -9.28
C ASN A 101 8.69 8.86 -9.78
N ASP A 102 8.00 9.25 -10.85
CA ASP A 102 8.15 10.58 -11.42
C ASP A 102 7.70 11.67 -10.44
N PRO A 103 8.41 12.82 -10.37
CA PRO A 103 8.07 13.88 -9.43
C PRO A 103 6.61 14.35 -9.48
N PRO A 104 5.94 14.49 -10.65
CA PRO A 104 4.52 14.86 -10.71
C PRO A 104 3.57 13.80 -10.12
N VAL A 105 3.85 12.50 -10.32
CA VAL A 105 3.05 11.41 -9.74
C VAL A 105 3.17 11.46 -8.22
N ARG A 106 4.40 11.56 -7.74
CA ARG A 106 4.72 11.63 -6.32
C ARG A 106 4.11 12.87 -5.65
N ALA A 107 4.23 14.04 -6.26
CA ALA A 107 3.63 15.27 -5.75
C ALA A 107 2.11 15.17 -5.62
N TYR A 108 1.43 14.54 -6.59
CA TYR A 108 -0.01 14.31 -6.53
C TYR A 108 -0.41 13.37 -5.37
N LEU A 109 0.33 12.28 -5.17
CA LEU A 109 0.11 11.35 -4.05
C LEU A 109 0.33 12.03 -2.68
N LEU A 110 1.24 12.99 -2.57
CA LEU A 110 1.43 13.76 -1.34
C LEU A 110 0.31 14.77 -1.13
N GLN A 111 -0.02 15.55 -2.16
CA GLN A 111 -1.00 16.61 -2.08
C GLN A 111 -2.39 16.07 -1.69
N SER A 112 -2.78 14.91 -2.21
CA SER A 112 -4.07 14.30 -1.89
C SER A 112 -4.18 13.79 -0.43
N ALA A 113 -3.08 13.82 0.34
CA ALA A 113 -3.08 13.59 1.79
C ALA A 113 -2.69 14.85 2.60
N GLY A 114 -2.68 16.02 1.95
CA GLY A 114 -2.25 17.27 2.57
C GLY A 114 -0.78 17.25 3.01
N LEU A 115 0.07 16.56 2.25
CA LEU A 115 1.51 16.45 2.48
C LEU A 115 2.29 17.15 1.35
N SER A 116 3.54 17.48 1.67
CA SER A 116 4.57 17.98 0.77
C SER A 116 5.85 17.14 0.91
N GLU A 117 6.80 17.29 -0.02
CA GLU A 117 8.10 16.59 0.07
C GLU A 117 8.89 16.93 1.34
N SER A 118 8.73 18.14 1.89
CA SER A 118 9.36 18.55 3.15
C SER A 118 8.81 17.83 4.37
N ASP A 119 7.59 17.30 4.29
CA ASP A 119 6.99 16.53 5.38
C ASP A 119 7.55 15.10 5.45
N LEU A 120 8.25 14.65 4.41
CA LEU A 120 8.68 13.28 4.31
C LEU A 120 10.00 13.04 5.06
N PRO A 121 10.04 12.01 5.92
CA PRO A 121 11.28 11.61 6.56
C PRO A 121 12.22 10.98 5.53
N ASP A 122 13.52 11.02 5.82
CA ASP A 122 14.45 10.11 5.16
C ASP A 122 14.13 8.68 5.59
N ALA A 123 14.06 7.77 4.62
CA ALA A 123 13.82 6.37 4.93
C ALA A 123 15.00 5.82 5.73
N GLY A 124 14.75 5.31 6.94
CA GLY A 124 15.78 4.66 7.75
C GLY A 124 16.42 3.45 7.05
N LYS A 125 15.64 2.78 6.20
CA LYS A 125 16.09 1.79 5.23
C LYS A 125 15.33 2.01 3.92
N ARG A 126 16.04 2.21 2.82
CA ARG A 126 15.42 2.37 1.51
C ARG A 126 14.75 1.05 1.12
N GLN A 127 13.47 1.11 0.78
CA GLN A 127 12.70 -0.04 0.31
C GLN A 127 12.37 0.10 -1.16
N HIS A 128 12.38 -1.03 -1.85
CA HIS A 128 11.84 -1.16 -3.20
C HIS A 128 10.51 -1.90 -3.09
N PHE A 129 9.44 -1.17 -3.34
CA PHE A 129 8.10 -1.73 -3.31
C PHE A 129 7.72 -2.22 -4.70
N HIS A 130 7.31 -3.48 -4.77
CA HIS A 130 6.77 -4.05 -5.99
C HIS A 130 5.24 -3.95 -5.96
N ILE A 131 4.65 -3.34 -6.98
CA ILE A 131 3.20 -3.23 -7.15
C ILE A 131 2.72 -4.31 -8.11
N SER A 132 1.83 -5.18 -7.65
CA SER A 132 1.12 -6.15 -8.50
C SER A 132 -0.39 -5.90 -8.41
N GLU A 133 -1.12 -6.36 -9.41
CA GLU A 133 -2.58 -6.31 -9.46
C GLU A 133 -3.18 -7.72 -9.44
N VAL A 134 -4.31 -7.87 -8.74
CA VAL A 134 -5.17 -9.06 -8.73
C VAL A 134 -6.63 -8.60 -8.71
N ASP A 135 -7.35 -8.76 -9.81
CA ASP A 135 -8.80 -8.48 -9.92
C ASP A 135 -9.22 -7.13 -9.28
N ASP A 136 -8.70 -6.01 -9.79
CA ASP A 136 -8.92 -4.65 -9.28
C ASP A 136 -8.41 -4.37 -7.85
N VAL A 137 -7.62 -5.27 -7.28
CA VAL A 137 -6.92 -5.10 -5.99
C VAL A 137 -5.43 -4.99 -6.24
N PHE A 138 -4.83 -3.91 -5.77
CA PHE A 138 -3.39 -3.68 -5.88
C PHE A 138 -2.69 -4.14 -4.60
N ILE A 139 -1.53 -4.75 -4.79
CA ILE A 139 -0.69 -5.30 -3.72
C ILE A 139 0.69 -4.67 -3.84
N LEU A 140 1.08 -3.92 -2.82
CA LEU A 140 2.45 -3.44 -2.63
C LEU A 140 3.18 -4.41 -1.70
N THR A 141 4.34 -4.90 -2.13
CA THR A 141 5.21 -5.71 -1.27
C THR A 141 6.56 -5.05 -1.10
N GLY A 142 6.98 -4.86 0.16
CA GLY A 142 8.30 -4.35 0.49
C GLY A 142 9.35 -5.44 0.36
N GLY A 143 10.33 -5.22 -0.52
CA GLY A 143 11.53 -6.05 -0.64
C GLY A 143 12.73 -5.37 0.00
N ASP A 144 13.68 -6.19 0.47
CA ASP A 144 15.05 -5.72 0.68
C ASP A 144 15.65 -5.37 -0.70
N PRO A 145 16.29 -4.21 -0.89
CA PRO A 145 17.17 -4.05 -2.04
C PRO A 145 18.33 -5.04 -1.86
N ASP A 146 18.46 -6.00 -2.78
CA ASP A 146 19.64 -6.87 -2.88
C ASP A 146 20.95 -6.06 -2.87
#